data_AF-A0A951HR46-F1
#
_entry.id   AF-A0A951HR46-F1
#
_cell.length_a   1.000
_cell.length_b   1.000
_cell.length_c   1.000
_cell.angle_alpha   90.00
_cell.angle_beta   90.00
_cell.angle_gamma   90.00
#
_symmetry.space_group_name_H-M   'P 1'
#
loop_
_entity.id
_entity.type
_entity.pdbx_description
1 polymer ?
#
loop_
_entity_poly.entity_id
_entity_poly.type
_entity_poly.pdbx_seq_one_letter_code
_entity_poly.pdbx_strand_id
1 'polypeptide(L)' 'CVAFMAGDGVTKFYEIGAGKVLSGLIKRIAEGATGTAVGTPADIDAYKAARG' A
#
# COMPACT_ATOMS: atom_id res chain seq x y z
N CYS A 1 10.92 -0.33 9.31
CA CYS A 1 9.82 0.64 9.49
C CYS A 1 8.43 0.04 9.22
N VAL A 2 8.19 -0.76 8.16
CA VAL A 2 6.85 -1.34 7.87
C VAL A 2 6.27 -2.17 9.01
N ALA A 3 7.06 -3.07 9.62
CA ALA A 3 6.60 -3.86 10.77
C ALA A 3 6.22 -2.99 11.98
N PHE A 4 6.92 -1.87 12.20
CA PHE A 4 6.59 -0.91 13.25
C PHE A 4 5.26 -0.20 12.94
N MET A 5 5.07 0.28 11.71
CA MET A 5 3.82 0.90 11.27
C MET A 5 2.63 -0.06 11.41
N ALA A 6 2.81 -1.33 11.06
CA ALA A 6 1.79 -2.36 11.26
C ALA A 6 1.47 -2.59 12.75
N GLY A 7 2.50 -2.59 13.61
CA GLY A 7 2.34 -2.65 15.06
C GLY A 7 1.62 -1.45 15.66
N ASP A 8 1.71 -0.29 15.01
CA ASP A 8 1.00 0.96 15.37
C ASP A 8 -0.40 1.06 14.73
N GLY A 9 -0.89 -0.04 14.12
CA GLY A 9 -2.25 -0.13 13.57
C GLY A 9 -2.41 0.30 12.12
N VAL A 10 -1.31 0.58 11.40
CA VAL A 10 -1.37 0.86 9.96
C VAL A 10 -1.65 -0.43 9.18
N THR A 11 -2.80 -0.49 8.53
CA THR A 11 -3.25 -1.68 7.77
C THR A 11 -3.28 -1.46 6.26
N LYS A 12 -3.22 -0.20 5.79
CA LYS A 12 -3.26 0.16 4.37
C LYS A 12 -1.97 0.87 3.97
N PHE A 13 -1.32 0.35 2.93
CA PHE A 13 -0.08 0.87 2.39
C PHE A 13 -0.24 1.15 0.90
N TYR A 14 0.28 2.29 0.45
CA TYR A 14 0.26 2.68 -0.96
C TYR A 14 1.69 2.87 -1.47
N GLU A 15 2.04 2.16 -2.54
CA GLU A 15 3.33 2.28 -3.24
C GLU A 15 3.14 3.23 -4.41
N ILE A 16 3.80 4.39 -4.36
CA ILE A 16 3.67 5.42 -5.40
C ILE A 16 4.82 5.29 -6.39
N GLY A 17 4.50 5.16 -7.68
CA GLY A 17 5.48 5.10 -8.76
C GLY A 17 5.43 3.81 -9.58
N ALA A 18 6.52 3.52 -10.28
CA ALA A 18 6.58 2.38 -11.20
C ALA A 18 6.90 1.07 -10.47
N GLY A 19 5.99 0.10 -10.58
CA GLY A 19 6.19 -1.25 -10.07
C GLY A 19 5.27 -1.61 -8.90
N LYS A 20 5.56 -2.75 -8.28
CA LYS A 20 4.77 -3.32 -7.17
C LYS A 20 5.65 -4.04 -6.15
N VAL A 21 6.91 -3.62 -6.03
CA VAL A 21 7.92 -4.32 -5.24
C VAL A 21 7.60 -4.16 -3.77
N LEU A 22 7.38 -2.92 -3.32
CA LEU A 22 7.07 -2.64 -1.91
C LEU A 22 5.75 -3.28 -1.50
N SER A 23 4.73 -3.21 -2.36
CA SER A 23 3.42 -3.86 -2.19
C SER A 23 3.55 -5.38 -2.04
N GLY A 24 4.48 -5.99 -2.77
CA GLY A 24 4.82 -7.41 -2.62
C GLY A 24 5.51 -7.73 -1.30
N LEU A 25 6.43 -6.87 -0.85
CA LEU A 25 7.14 -7.03 0.43
C LEU A 25 6.20 -6.85 1.64
N ILE A 26 5.24 -5.93 1.57
CA ILE A 26 4.27 -5.67 2.64
C ILE A 26 3.52 -6.94 3.03
N LYS A 27 3.10 -7.76 2.06
CA LYS A 27 2.42 -9.05 2.33
C LYS A 27 3.25 -10.03 3.16
N ARG A 28 4.58 -9.90 3.14
CA ARG A 28 5.50 -10.74 3.92
C ARG A 28 5.88 -10.13 5.27
N ILE A 29 5.83 -8.81 5.39
CA ILE A 29 6.31 -8.07 6.56
C ILE A 29 5.17 -7.77 7.55
N ALA A 30 3.97 -7.51 7.04
CA ALA A 30 2.82 -7.10 7.83
C ALA A 30 1.61 -7.97 7.45
N GLU A 31 1.42 -9.07 8.17
CA GLU A 31 0.30 -9.97 7.97
C GLU A 31 -1.03 -9.24 8.23
N GLY A 32 -2.00 -9.41 7.32
CA GLY A 32 -3.27 -8.68 7.36
C GLY A 32 -3.23 -7.25 6.79
N ALA A 33 -2.06 -6.72 6.46
CA ALA A 33 -1.97 -5.41 5.81
C ALA A 33 -2.12 -5.52 4.27
N THR A 34 -2.74 -4.51 3.68
CA THR A 34 -2.94 -4.39 2.23
C THR A 34 -1.94 -3.42 1.62
N GLY A 35 -1.25 -3.82 0.56
CA GLY A 35 -0.39 -2.96 -0.27
C GLY A 35 -1.01 -2.73 -1.65
N THR A 36 -1.17 -1.47 -2.04
CA THR A 36 -1.69 -1.06 -3.37
C THR A 36 -0.65 -0.22 -4.11
N ALA A 37 -0.28 -0.64 -5.32
CA ALA A 37 0.56 0.16 -6.20
C ALA A 37 -0.27 1.22 -6.93
N VAL A 38 0.25 2.45 -7.00
CA VAL A 38 -0.33 3.61 -7.68
C VAL A 38 0.72 4.16 -8.63
N GLY A 39 0.64 3.74 -9.90
CA GLY A 39 1.63 4.08 -10.92
C GLY A 39 1.06 4.81 -12.12
N THR A 40 -0.24 4.68 -12.38
CA THR A 40 -0.92 5.29 -13.52
C THR A 40 -1.91 6.37 -13.07
N PRO A 41 -2.33 7.29 -13.96
CA PRO A 41 -3.40 8.23 -13.66
C PRO A 41 -4.71 7.55 -13.24
N ALA A 42 -5.05 6.39 -13.82
CA ALA A 42 -6.23 5.63 -13.44
C ALA A 42 -6.16 5.11 -11.99
N ASP A 43 -4.96 4.73 -11.52
CA ASP A 43 -4.77 4.30 -10.13
C ASP A 43 -4.97 5.44 -9.14
N ILE A 44 -4.70 6.69 -9.55
CA ILE A 44 -4.93 7.88 -8.72
C ILE A 44 -6.43 8.09 -8.50
N ASP A 45 -7.24 7.91 -9.55
CA ASP A 45 -8.70 8.01 -9.43
C ASP A 45 -9.26 6.88 -8.57
N ALA A 46 -8.75 5.65 -8.73
CA ALA A 46 -9.10 4.52 -7.87
C ALA A 46 -8.72 4.78 -6.40
N TYR A 47 -7.56 5.39 -6.15
CA TYR A 47 -7.13 5.79 -4.81
C TYR A 47 -8.05 6.85 -4.20
N LYS A 48 -8.45 7.86 -4.98
CA LYS A 48 -9.41 8.88 -4.53
C LYS A 48 -10.76 8.25 -4.16
N ALA A 49 -11.26 7.33 -4.98
CA ALA A 49 -12.52 6.62 -4.71
C ALA A 49 -12.45 5.74 -3.45
N ALA A 50 -11.29 5.14 -3.15
CA ALA A 50 -11.10 4.28 -1.99
C ALA A 50 -10.89 5.02 -0.66
N ARG A 51 -10.69 6.35 -0.69
CA ARG A 51 -10.46 7.21 0.48
C ARG A 51 -11.60 8.21 0.75
N GLY A 52 -12.56 8.34 -0.16
CA GLY A 52 -13.80 9.12 0.05
C GLY A 52 -14.80 8.33 0.87
#